data_AF-A0A918QEG0-F1
#
_entry.id   AF-A0A918QEG0-F1
#
_cell.length_a   1.000
_cell.length_b   1.000
_cell.length_c   1.000
_cell.angle_alpha   90.00
_cell.angle_beta   90.00
_cell.angle_gamma   90.00
#
_symmetry.space_group_name_H-M   'P 1'
#
loop_
_entity.id
_entity.type
_entity.pdbx_description
1 polymer ?
#
loop_
_entity_poly.entity_id
_entity_poly.type
_entity_poly.pdbx_seq_one_letter_code
_entity_poly.pdbx_strand_id
1 'polypeptide(L)' 'MISFTPDAAIVTLADGTQLQLKQQPVASGMWYTSGKHEFRGKGSEATWGVGRMVPTQCKTD' A
#
# COMPACT_ATOMS: atom_id res chain seq x y z
N MET A 1 -9.41 -1.60 -3.61
CA MET A 1 -9.12 -0.30 -4.27
C MET A 1 -8.11 0.45 -3.41
N ILE A 2 -7.24 1.27 -4.00
CA ILE A 2 -6.36 2.17 -3.25
C ILE A 2 -6.56 3.61 -3.73
N SER A 3 -6.61 4.56 -2.80
CA SER A 3 -6.59 5.99 -3.07
C SER A 3 -5.52 6.67 -2.22
N PHE A 4 -4.97 7.78 -2.70
CA PHE A 4 -3.87 8.47 -2.05
C PHE A 4 -4.32 9.83 -1.53
N THR A 5 -3.90 10.16 -0.31
CA THR A 5 -3.94 11.50 0.29
C THR A 5 -2.50 12.03 0.40
N PRO A 6 -2.29 13.31 0.76
CA PRO A 6 -0.94 13.86 0.89
C PRO A 6 -0.03 13.12 1.87
N ASP A 7 -0.61 12.47 2.89
CA ASP A 7 0.09 11.86 4.03
C ASP A 7 -0.16 10.36 4.18
N ALA A 8 -1.10 9.79 3.43
CA ALA A 8 -1.55 8.42 3.60
C ALA A 8 -2.04 7.78 2.30
N ALA A 9 -2.23 6.47 2.36
CA ALA A 9 -3.00 5.71 1.38
C ALA A 9 -4.20 5.07 2.08
N ILE A 10 -5.38 5.17 1.46
CA ILE A 10 -6.59 4.51 1.92
C ILE A 10 -6.82 3.27 1.04
N VAL A 11 -6.87 2.10 1.68
CA VAL A 11 -7.11 0.83 1.02
C VAL A 11 -8.49 0.31 1.41
N THR A 12 -9.37 0.17 0.43
CA THR A 12 -10.66 -0.49 0.60
C THR A 12 -10.52 -1.96 0.24
N LEU A 13 -10.71 -2.82 1.24
CA LEU A 13 -10.71 -4.27 1.10
C LEU A 13 -12.01 -4.76 0.43
N ALA A 14 -12.03 -6.04 0.04
CA ALA A 14 -13.17 -6.64 -0.66
C ALA A 14 -14.47 -6.66 0.18
N ASP A 15 -14.34 -6.68 1.51
CA ASP A 15 -15.46 -6.63 2.46
C ASP A 15 -15.94 -5.19 2.76
N GLY A 16 -15.35 -4.19 2.10
CA GLY A 16 -15.66 -2.76 2.31
C GLY A 16 -14.88 -2.11 3.46
N THR A 17 -14.09 -2.87 4.22
CA THR A 17 -13.23 -2.33 5.28
C THR A 17 -12.22 -1.34 4.70
N GLN A 18 -12.12 -0.15 5.30
CA GLN A 18 -11.12 0.84 4.93
C GLN A 18 -9.92 0.80 5.88
N LEU A 19 -8.73 0.72 5.31
CA LEU A 19 -7.46 0.77 6.01
C LEU A 19 -6.74 2.05 5.66
N GLN A 20 -6.30 2.81 6.67
CA GLN A 20 -5.40 3.93 6.49
C GLN A 20 -3.95 3.47 6.69
N LEU A 21 -3.13 3.67 5.67
CA LEU A 21 -1.71 3.37 5.68
C LEU A 21 -0.91 4.67 5.70
N LYS A 22 -0.09 4.87 6.73
CA LYS A 22 0.74 6.08 6.84
C LYS A 22 1.91 6.00 5.87
N GLN A 23 2.17 7.09 5.16
CA GLN A 23 3.35 7.19 4.31
C GLN A 23 4.62 7.07 5.16
N GLN A 24 5.60 6.33 4.66
CA GLN A 24 6.91 6.17 5.27
C GLN A 24 7.99 6.84 4.40
N PRO A 25 9.02 7.44 5.00
CA PRO A 25 10.14 7.98 4.27
C PRO A 25 10.91 6.85 3.58
N VAL A 26 11.20 7.03 2.29
CA VAL A 26 11.98 6.10 1.47
C VAL A 26 12.88 6.85 0.50
N ALA A 27 13.99 6.24 0.11
CA ALA A 27 14.93 6.84 -0.84
C ALA A 27 14.37 6.93 -2.27
N SER A 28 13.48 6.01 -2.66
CA SER A 28 12.87 5.98 -3.98
C SER A 28 11.54 5.23 -3.94
N GLY A 29 10.60 5.63 -4.79
CA GLY A 29 9.28 5.04 -4.88
C GLY A 29 8.35 5.52 -3.77
N MET A 30 7.46 4.65 -3.34
CA MET A 30 6.43 4.94 -2.36
C MET A 30 6.28 3.76 -1.40
N TRP A 31 6.11 4.06 -0.11
CA TRP A 31 5.87 3.08 0.92
C TRP A 31 4.83 3.59 1.90
N TYR A 32 3.80 2.78 2.13
CA TYR A 32 2.73 3.06 3.07
C TYR A 32 2.49 1.83 3.94
N THR A 33 2.30 2.04 5.24
CA THR A 33 2.09 0.92 6.17
C THR A 33 1.17 1.26 7.34
N SER A 34 0.50 0.22 7.86
CA SER A 34 -0.20 0.20 9.16
C SER A 34 0.50 -0.73 10.16
N GLY A 35 1.72 -1.18 9.86
CA GLY A 35 2.44 -2.23 10.58
C GLY A 35 1.99 -3.64 10.17
N LYS A 36 0.68 -3.90 10.08
CA LYS A 36 0.14 -5.19 9.60
C LYS A 36 0.03 -5.25 8.08
N HIS A 37 -0.35 -4.15 7.43
CA HIS A 37 -0.49 -4.08 5.98
C HIS A 37 0.54 -3.13 5.40
N GLU A 38 1.02 -3.46 4.21
CA GLU A 38 2.05 -2.70 3.53
C GLU A 38 1.71 -2.57 2.05
N PHE A 39 1.86 -1.35 1.54
CA PHE A 39 1.85 -1.07 0.12
C PHE A 39 3.19 -0.43 -0.25
N ARG A 40 3.88 -1.02 -1.22
CA ARG A 40 5.12 -0.50 -1.78
C ARG A 40 4.98 -0.36 -3.28
N GLY A 41 5.63 0.62 -3.87
CA GLY A 41 5.68 0.72 -5.32
C GLY A 41 6.73 1.68 -5.84
N LYS A 42 6.96 1.61 -7.14
CA LYS A 42 7.87 2.47 -7.90
C LYS A 42 7.44 2.45 -9.37
N GLY A 43 7.09 3.61 -9.93
CA GLY A 43 6.54 3.68 -11.28
C GLY A 43 5.23 2.89 -11.37
N SER A 44 5.13 1.97 -12.33
CA SER A 44 3.96 1.10 -12.54
C SER A 44 4.00 -0.22 -11.75
N GLU A 45 5.10 -0.48 -11.03
CA GLU A 45 5.24 -1.68 -10.21
C GLU A 45 4.81 -1.38 -8.78
N ALA A 46 3.96 -2.24 -8.22
CA ALA A 46 3.59 -2.18 -6.82
C ALA A 46 3.44 -3.58 -6.21
N THR A 47 3.50 -3.64 -4.88
CA THR A 47 3.29 -4.86 -4.10
C THR A 47 2.40 -4.58 -2.91
N TRP A 48 1.52 -5.53 -2.61
CA TRP A 48 0.67 -5.56 -1.43
C TRP A 48 1.12 -6.65 -0.47
N GLY A 49 1.47 -6.28 0.76
CA GLY A 49 1.90 -7.18 1.82
C GLY A 49 0.94 -7.20 3.00
N VAL A 50 0.78 -8.37 3.63
CA VAL A 50 0.00 -8.54 4.85
C VAL A 50 0.77 -9.43 5.84
N GLY A 51 1.16 -8.86 6.97
CA GLY A 51 1.96 -9.53 7.99
C GLY A 51 3.29 -10.05 7.43
N ARG A 52 3.56 -11.34 7.64
CA ARG A 52 4.78 -12.03 7.15
C ARG A 52 4.54 -12.84 5.88
N MET A 53 3.42 -12.62 5.20
CA MET A 53 3.11 -13.33 3.96
C MET A 53 3.95 -12.78 2.80
N VAL A 54 4.19 -13.61 1.79
CA VAL A 54 4.83 -13.19 0.54
C VAL A 54 3.96 -12.09 -0.11
N PRO A 55 4.51 -10.91 -0.42
CA PRO A 55 3.73 -9.84 -1.02
C PRO A 55 3.19 -10.21 -2.40
N THR A 56 1.96 -9.78 -2.69
CA THR A 56 1.32 -9.94 -3.99
C THR A 56 1.71 -8.79 -4.90
N GLN A 57 2.09 -9.08 -6.16
CA GLN A 57 2.34 -8.05 -7.16
C GLN A 57 1.02 -7.36 -7.54
N CYS A 58 1.04 -6.03 -7.57
CA CYS A 58 -0.03 -5.17 -8.08
C CYS A 58 0.43 -4.53 -9.39
N LYS A 59 -0.52 -4.34 -10.31
CA LYS A 59 -0.34 -3.52 -11.51
C LYS A 59 -1.23 -2.29 -11.41
N THR A 60 -0.69 -1.15 -11.77
CA THR A 60 -1.47 0.07 -11.99
C THR A 60 -1.83 0.11 -13.47
N ASP A 61 -3.04 -0.32 -13.80
CA ASP A 61 -3.64 -0.08 -15.11
C ASP A 61 -4.32 1.30 -15.13
#